data_AF-A0A7J4I3D8-F1
#
_entry.id   AF-A0A7J4I3D8-F1
#
_cell.length_a   1.000
_cell.length_b   1.000
_cell.length_c   1.000
_cell.angle_alpha   90.00
_cell.angle_beta   90.00
_cell.angle_gamma   90.00
#
_symmetry.space_group_name_H-M   'P 1'
#
loop_
_entity.id
_entity.type
_entity.pdbx_description
1 polymer ?
#
loop_
_entity_poly.entity_id
_entity_poly.type
_entity_poly.pdbx_seq_one_letter_code
_entity_poly.pdbx_strand_id
1 'polypeptide(L)'
;MPTRYSSADLELLLSECRQGASLSQLERALNRTAGGLTQKLVVLSRQDPETWDPDRVKKYIREHFTLQVEAASETRKARYKAQVISYLQAHPDATSKDLDHAGLGWAFLIAYAKTGMASARRDAGIDRNAVIIERKKEQVRAYLRSHPDANRDDLVAKKVIGNLVFKNLYPQGIEEARKDAGILNEGDISSAECARRLGISREYVSQLVDAHQLDGYRVGRWLRIRMESVEARLGSISGSG
;
A
#
# COMPACT_ATOMS: atom_id res chain seq x y z
N MET A 1 26.05 9.79 -9.16
CA MET A 1 27.22 9.66 -10.05
C MET A 1 27.61 8.19 -10.12
N PRO A 2 27.78 7.58 -11.30
CA PRO A 2 28.25 6.20 -11.38
C PRO A 2 29.76 6.22 -11.12
N THR A 3 30.19 5.52 -10.07
CA THR A 3 31.59 5.23 -9.82
C THR A 3 32.14 4.45 -11.01
N ARG A 4 32.92 5.13 -11.87
CA ARG A 4 33.71 4.49 -12.91
C ARG A 4 34.77 3.64 -12.21
N TYR A 5 34.58 2.32 -12.22
CA TYR A 5 35.61 1.39 -11.78
C TYR A 5 36.75 1.41 -12.78
N SER A 6 37.98 1.33 -12.27
CA SER A 6 39.18 1.30 -13.11
C SER A 6 39.23 -0.03 -13.86
N SER A 7 39.79 -0.04 -15.07
CA SER A 7 39.97 -1.26 -15.87
C SER A 7 40.75 -2.35 -15.12
N ALA A 8 41.60 -1.98 -14.16
CA ALA A 8 42.35 -2.91 -13.31
C ALA A 8 41.45 -3.71 -12.36
N ASP A 9 40.38 -3.11 -11.82
CA ASP A 9 39.42 -3.83 -10.96
C ASP A 9 38.58 -4.83 -11.75
N LEU A 10 38.32 -4.52 -13.03
CA LEU A 10 37.64 -5.40 -13.99
C LEU A 10 38.54 -6.57 -14.42
N GLU A 11 39.81 -6.33 -14.70
CA GLU A 11 40.79 -7.35 -15.03
C GLU A 11 41.05 -8.30 -13.85
N LEU A 12 41.14 -7.79 -12.61
CA LEU A 12 41.31 -8.63 -11.42
C LEU A 12 40.12 -9.59 -11.24
N LEU A 13 38.90 -9.07 -11.39
CA LEU A 13 37.65 -9.84 -11.30
C LEU A 13 37.51 -10.92 -12.39
N LEU A 14 37.87 -10.58 -13.63
CA LEU A 14 37.86 -11.52 -14.76
C LEU A 14 39.02 -12.53 -14.67
N SER A 15 40.14 -12.16 -14.04
CA SER A 15 41.27 -13.06 -13.80
C SER A 15 40.97 -14.11 -12.71
N GLU A 16 40.16 -13.77 -11.70
CA GLU A 16 39.73 -14.71 -10.65
C GLU A 16 38.59 -15.65 -11.13
N CYS A 17 37.83 -15.27 -12.16
CA CYS A 17 36.72 -16.04 -12.74
C CYS A 17 37.09 -16.76 -14.06
N ARG A 18 38.35 -17.20 -14.23
CA ARG A 18 38.75 -17.99 -15.41
C ARG A 18 37.97 -19.31 -15.47
N GLN A 19 37.73 -19.81 -16.68
CA GLN A 19 37.24 -21.19 -16.88
C GLN A 19 38.17 -22.17 -16.12
N GLY A 20 37.60 -22.92 -15.17
CA GLY A 20 38.34 -23.86 -14.32
C GLY A 20 38.70 -23.35 -12.91
N ALA A 21 38.28 -22.14 -12.51
CA ALA A 21 38.43 -21.68 -11.12
C ALA A 21 37.68 -22.60 -10.14
N SER A 22 38.29 -22.88 -8.98
CA SER A 22 37.66 -23.73 -7.97
C SER A 22 36.50 -23.00 -7.29
N LEU A 23 35.48 -23.75 -6.84
CA LEU A 23 34.30 -23.20 -6.17
C LEU A 23 34.68 -22.27 -5.00
N SER A 24 35.74 -22.62 -4.26
CA SER A 24 36.26 -21.89 -3.11
C SER A 24 36.96 -20.56 -3.46
N GLN A 25 37.43 -20.39 -4.69
CA GLN A 25 38.00 -19.11 -5.17
C GLN A 25 36.87 -18.15 -5.56
N LEU A 26 35.86 -18.67 -6.25
CA LEU A 26 34.66 -17.93 -6.60
C LEU A 26 33.90 -17.48 -5.34
N GLU A 27 33.76 -18.35 -4.33
CA GLU A 27 33.15 -18.01 -3.04
C GLU A 27 33.87 -16.86 -2.32
N ARG A 28 35.21 -16.83 -2.34
CA ARG A 28 36.00 -15.74 -1.73
C ARG A 28 35.85 -14.41 -2.47
N ALA A 29 35.77 -14.43 -3.80
CA ALA A 29 35.56 -13.23 -4.60
C ALA A 29 34.14 -12.66 -4.42
N LEU A 30 33.15 -13.54 -4.36
CA LEU A 30 31.74 -13.19 -4.17
C LEU A 30 31.44 -12.69 -2.75
N ASN A 31 32.02 -13.33 -1.72
CA ASN A 31 31.92 -12.87 -0.33
C ASN A 31 32.54 -11.49 -0.12
N ARG A 32 33.68 -11.20 -0.77
CA ARG A 32 34.35 -9.89 -0.70
C ARG A 32 33.55 -8.76 -1.35
N THR A 33 32.70 -9.07 -2.32
CA THR A 33 31.94 -8.07 -3.08
C THR A 33 30.49 -7.92 -2.65
N ALA A 34 30.03 -8.65 -1.62
CA ALA A 34 28.67 -8.58 -1.07
C ALA A 34 27.55 -8.66 -2.14
N GLY A 35 27.76 -9.41 -3.23
CA GLY A 35 26.81 -9.52 -4.34
C GLY A 35 27.06 -8.59 -5.53
N GLY A 36 28.08 -7.73 -5.48
CA GLY A 36 28.48 -6.86 -6.60
C GLY A 36 28.97 -7.63 -7.83
N LEU A 37 29.55 -8.81 -7.63
CA LEU A 37 29.95 -9.72 -8.72
C LEU A 37 28.74 -10.25 -9.50
N THR A 38 27.64 -10.55 -8.80
CA THR A 38 26.40 -11.06 -9.39
C THR A 38 25.72 -10.02 -10.27
N GLN A 39 25.67 -8.76 -9.80
CA GLN A 39 25.18 -7.64 -10.63
C GLN A 39 26.05 -7.43 -11.87
N LYS A 40 27.38 -7.57 -11.76
CA LYS A 40 28.30 -7.49 -12.90
C LYS A 40 28.12 -8.64 -13.90
N LEU A 41 27.92 -9.87 -13.43
CA LEU A 41 27.61 -11.02 -14.31
C LEU A 41 26.31 -10.82 -15.09
N VAL A 42 25.28 -10.21 -14.49
CA VAL A 42 24.03 -9.84 -15.19
C VAL A 42 24.24 -8.73 -16.23
N VAL A 43 25.15 -7.78 -15.97
CA VAL A 43 25.49 -6.73 -16.93
C VAL A 43 26.29 -7.32 -18.10
N LEU A 44 27.27 -8.17 -17.81
CA LEU A 44 28.09 -8.83 -18.82
C LEU A 44 27.26 -9.77 -19.72
N SER A 45 26.32 -10.54 -19.17
CA SER A 45 25.43 -11.39 -19.98
C SER A 45 24.49 -10.62 -20.89
N ARG A 46 24.24 -9.34 -20.61
CA ARG A 46 23.46 -8.45 -21.49
C ARG A 46 24.30 -7.77 -22.55
N GLN A 47 25.58 -7.51 -22.26
CA GLN A 47 26.50 -6.82 -23.14
C GLN A 47 27.17 -7.76 -24.14
N ASP A 48 27.44 -9.00 -23.73
CA ASP A 48 28.08 -10.02 -24.53
C ASP A 48 27.47 -11.41 -24.24
N PRO A 49 26.27 -11.68 -24.79
CA PRO A 49 25.55 -12.93 -24.55
C PRO A 49 26.18 -14.16 -25.22
N GLU A 50 27.06 -13.99 -26.21
CA GLU A 50 27.77 -15.11 -26.85
C GLU A 50 28.85 -15.66 -25.92
N THR A 51 29.58 -14.77 -25.23
CA THR A 51 30.60 -15.17 -24.24
C THR A 51 29.96 -15.50 -22.89
N TRP A 52 28.93 -14.75 -22.49
CA TRP A 52 28.27 -14.86 -21.19
C TRP A 52 26.81 -15.25 -21.36
N ASP A 53 26.58 -16.49 -21.81
CA ASP A 53 25.25 -17.06 -21.99
C ASP A 53 24.33 -16.73 -20.78
N PRO A 54 23.26 -15.94 -21.00
CA PRO A 54 22.35 -15.51 -19.95
C PRO A 54 21.76 -16.66 -19.14
N ASP A 55 21.51 -17.82 -19.74
CA ASP A 55 20.92 -18.97 -19.07
C ASP A 55 21.95 -19.66 -18.15
N ARG A 56 23.20 -19.79 -18.60
CA ARG A 56 24.32 -20.24 -17.75
C ARG A 56 24.61 -19.27 -16.61
N VAL A 57 24.64 -17.96 -16.89
CA VAL A 57 24.85 -16.94 -15.87
C VAL A 57 23.73 -16.98 -14.83
N LYS A 58 22.46 -17.08 -15.27
CA LYS A 58 21.31 -17.20 -14.37
C LYS A 58 21.39 -18.45 -13.48
N LYS A 59 21.83 -19.58 -14.02
CA LYS A 59 22.06 -20.82 -13.26
C LYS A 59 23.17 -20.63 -12.22
N TYR A 60 24.30 -20.03 -12.62
CA TYR A 60 25.44 -19.76 -11.72
C TYR A 60 25.05 -18.82 -10.57
N ILE A 61 24.33 -17.74 -10.88
CA ILE A 61 23.80 -16.80 -9.89
C ILE A 61 22.91 -17.54 -8.89
N ARG A 62 22.07 -18.47 -9.36
CA ARG A 62 21.15 -19.25 -8.54
C ARG A 62 21.90 -20.25 -7.64
N GLU A 63 22.91 -20.93 -8.16
CA GLU A 63 23.74 -21.88 -7.39
C GLU A 63 24.59 -21.16 -6.34
N HIS A 64 25.25 -20.06 -6.72
CA HIS A 64 25.98 -19.22 -5.78
C HIS A 64 25.05 -18.69 -4.67
N PHE A 65 23.85 -18.29 -5.04
CA PHE A 65 22.84 -17.86 -4.09
C PHE A 65 22.46 -18.99 -3.11
N THR A 66 22.21 -20.21 -3.59
CA THR A 66 21.93 -21.37 -2.74
C THR A 66 23.05 -21.57 -1.71
N LEU A 67 24.32 -21.53 -2.16
CA LEU A 67 25.49 -21.65 -1.28
C LEU A 67 25.54 -20.53 -0.23
N GLN A 68 25.23 -19.29 -0.61
CA GLN A 68 25.18 -18.17 0.34
C GLN A 68 24.06 -18.32 1.38
N VAL A 69 22.89 -18.84 0.99
CA VAL A 69 21.79 -19.10 1.92
C VAL A 69 22.16 -20.22 2.91
N GLU A 70 22.79 -21.28 2.41
CA GLU A 70 23.22 -22.43 3.21
C GLU A 70 24.38 -22.07 4.15
N ALA A 71 25.33 -21.26 3.69
CA ALA A 71 26.49 -20.82 4.47
C ALA A 71 26.24 -19.61 5.37
N ALA A 72 25.10 -18.92 5.22
CA ALA A 72 24.79 -17.76 6.05
C ALA A 72 24.59 -18.16 7.52
N SER A 73 25.35 -17.54 8.41
CA SER A 73 25.15 -17.70 9.86
C SER A 73 23.78 -17.18 10.29
N GLU A 74 23.24 -17.74 11.37
CA GLU A 74 21.95 -17.28 11.93
C GLU A 74 21.99 -15.80 12.31
N THR A 75 23.12 -15.29 12.80
CA THR A 75 23.30 -13.85 13.08
C THR A 75 23.18 -13.00 11.82
N ARG A 76 23.72 -13.46 10.68
CA ARG A 76 23.64 -12.76 9.40
C ARG A 76 22.21 -12.79 8.85
N LYS A 77 21.52 -13.93 8.94
CA LYS A 77 20.11 -14.07 8.57
C LYS A 77 19.22 -13.16 9.41
N ALA A 78 19.43 -13.11 10.72
CA ALA A 78 18.69 -12.24 11.64
C ALA A 78 18.86 -10.75 11.31
N ARG A 79 20.09 -10.32 11.00
CA ARG A 79 20.36 -8.93 10.58
C ARG A 79 19.63 -8.57 9.29
N TYR A 80 19.68 -9.42 8.27
CA TYR A 80 18.96 -9.17 7.02
C TYR A 80 17.45 -9.22 7.18
N LYS A 81 16.96 -10.13 8.03
CA LYS A 81 15.55 -10.19 8.42
C LYS A 81 15.07 -8.86 9.00
N ALA A 82 15.83 -8.29 9.94
CA ALA A 82 15.52 -6.99 10.54
C ALA A 82 15.49 -5.84 9.52
N GLN A 83 16.42 -5.81 8.57
CA GLN A 83 16.45 -4.80 7.50
C GLN A 83 15.20 -4.87 6.62
N VAL A 84 14.81 -6.08 6.20
CA VAL A 84 13.62 -6.32 5.38
C VAL A 84 12.35 -5.94 6.15
N ILE A 85 12.24 -6.36 7.41
CA ILE A 85 11.09 -6.01 8.27
C ILE A 85 10.95 -4.49 8.40
N SER A 86 12.04 -3.80 8.74
CA SER A 86 12.04 -2.35 8.91
C SER A 86 11.61 -1.63 7.62
N TYR A 87 12.12 -2.07 6.46
CA TYR A 87 11.71 -1.51 5.17
C TYR A 87 10.23 -1.76 4.88
N LEU A 88 9.72 -2.96 5.13
CA LEU A 88 8.30 -3.26 4.90
C LEU A 88 7.40 -2.46 5.84
N GLN A 89 7.82 -2.22 7.09
CA GLN A 89 7.04 -1.38 8.01
C GLN A 89 6.93 0.06 7.51
N ALA A 90 8.00 0.59 6.91
CA ALA A 90 7.96 1.91 6.25
C ALA A 90 7.20 1.89 4.91
N HIS A 91 7.22 0.76 4.19
CA HIS A 91 6.62 0.59 2.87
C HIS A 91 5.70 -0.64 2.83
N PRO A 92 4.54 -0.59 3.49
CA PRO A 92 3.72 -1.78 3.75
C PRO A 92 3.08 -2.38 2.50
N ASP A 93 3.07 -1.69 1.37
CA ASP A 93 2.59 -2.22 0.09
C ASP A 93 3.71 -2.75 -0.84
N ALA A 94 4.98 -2.59 -0.45
CA ALA A 94 6.15 -2.92 -1.26
C ALA A 94 6.18 -4.37 -1.75
N THR A 95 6.56 -4.55 -3.00
CA THR A 95 6.74 -5.85 -3.65
C THR A 95 8.18 -6.34 -3.52
N SER A 96 8.44 -7.60 -3.90
CA SER A 96 9.82 -8.11 -3.99
C SER A 96 10.68 -7.26 -4.92
N LYS A 97 10.10 -6.71 -5.99
CA LYS A 97 10.81 -5.84 -6.93
C LYS A 97 11.21 -4.51 -6.28
N ASP A 98 10.39 -3.99 -5.38
CA ASP A 98 10.70 -2.76 -4.65
C ASP A 98 11.83 -2.99 -3.64
N LEU A 99 11.89 -4.16 -3.02
CA LEU A 99 13.05 -4.59 -2.22
C LEU A 99 14.32 -4.66 -3.07
N ASP A 100 14.25 -5.20 -4.29
CA ASP A 100 15.38 -5.25 -5.22
C ASP A 100 15.86 -3.83 -5.58
N HIS A 101 14.94 -2.91 -5.91
CA HIS A 101 15.28 -1.52 -6.21
C HIS A 101 15.86 -0.77 -5.00
N ALA A 102 15.43 -1.11 -3.79
CA ALA A 102 15.97 -0.58 -2.55
C ALA A 102 17.32 -1.20 -2.14
N GLY A 103 17.88 -2.11 -2.95
CA GLY A 103 19.12 -2.82 -2.64
C GLY A 103 18.98 -3.91 -1.57
N LEU A 104 17.75 -4.21 -1.15
CA LEU A 104 17.42 -5.22 -0.14
C LEU A 104 17.11 -6.59 -0.75
N GLY A 105 17.15 -6.73 -2.07
CA GLY A 105 16.90 -8.01 -2.77
C GLY A 105 17.72 -9.16 -2.20
N TRP A 106 19.02 -8.96 -1.97
CA TRP A 106 19.90 -9.97 -1.35
C TRP A 106 19.53 -10.28 0.10
N ALA A 107 19.21 -9.26 0.89
CA ALA A 107 18.80 -9.43 2.28
C ALA A 107 17.48 -10.22 2.37
N PHE A 108 16.52 -9.88 1.52
CA PHE A 108 15.24 -10.59 1.39
C PHE A 108 15.46 -12.04 0.97
N LEU A 109 16.23 -12.26 -0.08
CA LEU A 109 16.49 -13.59 -0.58
C LEU A 109 17.20 -14.44 0.48
N ILE A 110 18.19 -13.94 1.21
CA ILE A 110 18.88 -14.71 2.26
C ILE A 110 17.97 -15.00 3.47
N ALA A 111 17.20 -14.01 3.93
CA ALA A 111 16.35 -14.16 5.10
C ALA A 111 15.04 -14.94 4.83
N TYR A 112 14.55 -14.90 3.60
CA TYR A 112 13.23 -15.41 3.22
C TYR A 112 13.23 -16.37 2.01
N ALA A 113 14.39 -16.93 1.62
CA ALA A 113 14.55 -17.80 0.44
C ALA A 113 13.45 -18.87 0.28
N LYS A 114 13.08 -19.52 1.39
CA LYS A 114 12.11 -20.63 1.40
C LYS A 114 10.66 -20.20 1.63
N THR A 115 10.45 -19.02 2.20
CA THR A 115 9.16 -18.62 2.79
C THR A 115 8.55 -17.40 2.11
N GLY A 116 9.35 -16.64 1.37
CA GLY A 116 8.94 -15.56 0.49
C GLY A 116 8.27 -14.37 1.17
N MET A 117 7.60 -13.56 0.35
CA MET A 117 7.07 -12.26 0.73
C MET A 117 5.95 -12.35 1.78
N ALA A 118 5.13 -13.40 1.74
CA ALA A 118 4.05 -13.59 2.71
C ALA A 118 4.59 -13.75 4.14
N SER A 119 5.70 -14.47 4.32
CA SER A 119 6.31 -14.65 5.63
C SER A 119 7.03 -13.40 6.10
N ALA A 120 7.72 -12.68 5.21
CA ALA A 120 8.32 -11.39 5.54
C ALA A 120 7.29 -10.36 6.02
N ARG A 121 6.09 -10.37 5.43
CA ARG A 121 4.98 -9.52 5.86
C ARG A 121 4.41 -9.92 7.22
N ARG A 122 4.24 -11.21 7.46
CA ARG A 122 3.81 -11.72 8.78
C ARG A 122 4.80 -11.32 9.87
N ASP A 123 6.10 -11.51 9.62
CA ASP A 123 7.14 -11.13 10.58
C ASP A 123 7.20 -9.60 10.81
N ALA A 124 6.84 -8.81 9.80
CA ALA A 124 6.75 -7.36 9.92
C ALA A 124 5.43 -6.87 10.56
N GLY A 125 4.47 -7.77 10.81
CA GLY A 125 3.14 -7.43 11.34
C GLY A 125 2.23 -6.73 10.32
N ILE A 126 2.41 -6.98 9.02
CA ILE A 126 1.73 -6.22 7.96
C ILE A 126 0.68 -7.07 7.26
N ASP A 127 -0.57 -6.62 7.33
CA ASP A 127 -1.62 -7.06 6.41
C ASP A 127 -1.65 -6.16 5.17
N ARG A 128 -1.06 -6.66 4.08
CA ARG A 128 -1.04 -5.95 2.79
C ARG A 128 -2.43 -5.63 2.27
N ASN A 129 -3.39 -6.55 2.47
CA ASN A 129 -4.74 -6.37 1.94
C ASN A 129 -5.43 -5.24 2.68
N ALA A 130 -5.32 -5.19 4.02
CA ALA A 130 -5.82 -4.09 4.82
C ALA A 130 -5.21 -2.75 4.38
N VAL A 131 -3.89 -2.71 4.14
CA VAL A 131 -3.19 -1.49 3.68
C VAL A 131 -3.69 -1.02 2.31
N ILE A 132 -3.87 -1.93 1.35
CA ILE A 132 -4.39 -1.60 0.02
C ILE A 132 -5.85 -1.13 0.12
N ILE A 133 -6.65 -1.78 0.97
CA ILE A 133 -8.04 -1.41 1.22
C ILE A 133 -8.09 0.02 1.79
N GLU A 134 -7.35 0.32 2.86
CA GLU A 134 -7.34 1.65 3.46
C GLU A 134 -6.83 2.72 2.51
N ARG A 135 -5.80 2.44 1.69
CA ARG A 135 -5.35 3.40 0.68
C ARG A 135 -6.45 3.73 -0.33
N LYS A 136 -7.19 2.71 -0.79
CA LYS A 136 -8.32 2.92 -1.72
C LYS A 136 -9.48 3.65 -1.06
N LYS A 137 -9.79 3.33 0.20
CA LYS A 137 -10.77 4.08 0.99
C LYS A 137 -10.36 5.54 1.13
N GLU A 138 -9.09 5.81 1.46
CA GLU A 138 -8.60 7.18 1.62
C GLU A 138 -8.69 8.00 0.32
N GLN A 139 -8.45 7.40 -0.85
CA GLN A 139 -8.69 8.07 -2.13
C GLN A 139 -10.16 8.51 -2.29
N VAL A 140 -11.10 7.65 -1.90
CA VAL A 140 -12.53 7.97 -1.90
C VAL A 140 -12.84 9.05 -0.87
N ARG A 141 -12.36 8.92 0.37
CA ARG A 141 -12.57 9.90 1.44
C ARG A 141 -12.05 11.28 1.04
N ALA A 142 -10.81 11.38 0.56
CA ALA A 142 -10.21 12.63 0.12
C ALA A 142 -11.00 13.30 -1.02
N TYR A 143 -11.47 12.51 -1.99
CA TYR A 143 -12.31 13.03 -3.07
C TYR A 143 -13.66 13.54 -2.54
N LEU A 144 -14.32 12.77 -1.67
CA LEU A 144 -15.61 13.18 -1.11
C LEU A 144 -15.49 14.40 -0.21
N ARG A 145 -14.40 14.55 0.55
CA ARG A 145 -14.16 15.77 1.37
C ARG A 145 -14.05 17.03 0.51
N SER A 146 -13.48 16.92 -0.68
CA SER A 146 -13.36 18.03 -1.64
C SER A 146 -14.60 18.21 -2.52
N HIS A 147 -15.39 17.14 -2.72
CA HIS A 147 -16.60 17.12 -3.53
C HIS A 147 -17.74 16.44 -2.76
N PRO A 148 -18.31 17.09 -1.73
CA PRO A 148 -19.26 16.43 -0.84
C PRO A 148 -20.51 15.92 -1.56
N ASP A 149 -20.94 16.63 -2.61
CA ASP A 149 -22.10 16.29 -3.43
C ASP A 149 -21.87 15.15 -4.42
N ALA A 150 -20.63 14.70 -4.60
CA ALA A 150 -20.29 13.66 -5.57
C ALA A 150 -21.03 12.35 -5.26
N ASN A 151 -21.51 11.71 -6.32
CA ASN A 151 -22.13 10.40 -6.26
C ASN A 151 -21.12 9.29 -6.67
N ARG A 152 -21.59 8.04 -6.68
CA ARG A 152 -20.77 6.89 -7.09
C ARG A 152 -20.26 7.04 -8.53
N ASP A 153 -21.11 7.50 -9.44
CA ASP A 153 -20.78 7.57 -10.85
C ASP A 153 -19.73 8.66 -11.11
N ASP A 154 -19.73 9.75 -10.32
CA ASP A 154 -18.67 10.77 -10.34
C ASP A 154 -17.31 10.18 -9.95
N LEU A 155 -17.26 9.39 -8.86
CA LEU A 155 -16.04 8.72 -8.41
C LEU A 155 -15.45 7.79 -9.50
N VAL A 156 -16.33 7.07 -10.21
CA VAL A 156 -15.93 6.17 -11.30
C VAL A 156 -15.49 6.97 -12.53
N ALA A 157 -16.25 8.00 -12.93
CA ALA A 157 -15.95 8.84 -14.08
C ALA A 157 -14.61 9.58 -13.91
N LYS A 158 -14.31 10.03 -12.68
CA LYS A 158 -13.03 10.66 -12.32
C LYS A 158 -11.91 9.67 -12.04
N LYS A 159 -12.16 8.38 -12.21
CA LYS A 159 -11.19 7.28 -12.01
C LYS A 159 -10.59 7.27 -10.60
N VAL A 160 -11.32 7.77 -9.60
CA VAL A 160 -10.94 7.69 -8.18
C VAL A 160 -10.94 6.22 -7.75
N ILE A 161 -11.96 5.48 -8.19
CA ILE A 161 -12.13 4.06 -7.88
C ILE A 161 -12.98 3.35 -8.94
N GLY A 162 -12.73 2.07 -9.18
CA GLY A 162 -13.56 1.26 -10.08
C GLY A 162 -14.88 0.83 -9.44
N ASN A 163 -15.94 0.67 -10.25
CA ASN A 163 -17.29 0.35 -9.77
C ASN A 163 -17.36 -0.92 -8.91
N LEU A 164 -16.73 -2.01 -9.35
CA LEU A 164 -16.71 -3.27 -8.60
C LEU A 164 -15.97 -3.12 -7.26
N VAL A 165 -14.85 -2.40 -7.27
CA VAL A 165 -14.05 -2.16 -6.07
C VAL A 165 -14.82 -1.30 -5.07
N PHE A 166 -15.52 -0.26 -5.54
CA PHE A 166 -16.37 0.57 -4.70
C PHE A 166 -17.46 -0.26 -4.00
N LYS A 167 -18.19 -1.09 -4.75
CA LYS A 167 -19.25 -1.95 -4.18
C LYS A 167 -18.72 -2.90 -3.10
N ASN A 168 -17.51 -3.41 -3.27
CA ASN A 168 -16.89 -4.30 -2.29
C ASN A 168 -16.41 -3.54 -1.04
N LEU A 169 -15.98 -2.29 -1.19
CA LEU A 169 -15.51 -1.46 -0.06
C LEU A 169 -16.65 -0.80 0.73
N TYR A 170 -17.75 -0.47 0.06
CA TYR A 170 -18.91 0.25 0.59
C TYR A 170 -20.21 -0.42 0.13
N PRO A 171 -20.60 -1.57 0.72
CA PRO A 171 -21.77 -2.33 0.31
C PRO A 171 -23.09 -1.56 0.48
N GLN A 172 -23.17 -0.63 1.44
CA GLN A 172 -24.34 0.24 1.63
C GLN A 172 -24.28 1.49 0.72
N GLY A 173 -23.26 1.58 -0.14
CA GLY A 173 -23.15 2.59 -1.18
C GLY A 173 -22.54 3.91 -0.71
N ILE A 174 -22.93 4.99 -1.39
CA ILE A 174 -22.26 6.29 -1.26
C ILE A 174 -22.47 6.95 0.10
N GLU A 175 -23.55 6.64 0.82
CA GLU A 175 -23.77 7.19 2.15
C GLU A 175 -22.78 6.64 3.18
N GLU A 176 -22.48 5.34 3.11
CA GLU A 176 -21.45 4.70 3.94
C GLU A 176 -20.08 5.32 3.67
N ALA A 177 -19.73 5.52 2.39
CA ALA A 177 -18.49 6.19 2.01
C ALA A 177 -18.39 7.63 2.56
N ARG A 178 -19.51 8.36 2.64
CA ARG A 178 -19.53 9.71 3.22
C ARG A 178 -19.41 9.71 4.74
N LYS A 179 -20.01 8.72 5.43
CA LYS A 179 -19.80 8.51 6.87
C LYS A 179 -18.34 8.19 7.16
N ASP A 180 -17.77 7.26 6.42
CA ASP A 180 -16.36 6.89 6.50
C ASP A 180 -15.42 8.07 6.16
N ALA A 181 -15.85 9.01 5.31
CA ALA A 181 -15.13 10.25 5.02
C ALA A 181 -15.24 11.31 6.14
N GLY A 182 -16.11 11.11 7.13
CA GLY A 182 -16.41 12.07 8.20
C GLY A 182 -17.31 13.24 7.75
N ILE A 183 -18.04 13.08 6.65
CA ILE A 183 -18.91 14.11 6.07
C ILE A 183 -20.34 14.01 6.62
N LEU A 184 -20.77 12.79 6.96
CA LEU A 184 -22.07 12.51 7.54
C LEU A 184 -21.89 11.90 8.92
N ASN A 185 -22.66 12.36 9.91
CA ASN A 185 -22.68 11.73 11.22
C ASN A 185 -23.66 10.55 11.24
N GLU A 186 -23.44 9.63 12.17
CA GLU A 186 -24.41 8.58 12.48
C GLU A 186 -25.66 9.20 13.12
N GLY A 187 -26.84 8.67 12.77
CA GLY A 187 -28.12 9.17 13.27
C GLY A 187 -28.67 10.39 12.53
N ASP A 188 -27.92 11.02 11.62
CA ASP A 188 -28.45 12.16 10.87
C ASP A 188 -29.51 11.74 9.84
N ILE A 189 -30.61 12.49 9.82
CA ILE A 189 -31.70 12.30 8.86
C ILE A 189 -31.71 13.40 7.80
N SER A 190 -32.34 13.12 6.67
CA SER A 190 -32.53 14.11 5.61
C SER A 190 -33.62 15.12 5.96
N SER A 191 -33.61 16.29 5.32
CA SER A 191 -34.72 17.26 5.42
C SER A 191 -36.07 16.67 5.04
N ALA A 192 -36.09 15.72 4.10
CA ALA A 192 -37.29 15.00 3.70
C ALA A 192 -37.86 14.10 4.81
N GLU A 193 -36.98 13.39 5.51
CA GLU A 193 -37.32 12.54 6.64
C GLU A 193 -37.82 13.38 7.82
N CYS A 194 -37.09 14.46 8.14
CA CYS A 194 -37.45 15.40 9.19
C CYS A 194 -38.82 16.04 8.92
N ALA A 195 -39.05 16.52 7.69
CA ALA A 195 -40.33 17.08 7.25
C ALA A 195 -41.49 16.10 7.46
N ARG A 196 -41.30 14.83 7.09
CA ARG A 196 -42.33 13.79 7.26
C ARG A 196 -42.63 13.52 8.74
N ARG A 197 -41.60 13.47 9.59
CA ARG A 197 -41.76 13.21 11.02
C ARG A 197 -42.43 14.35 11.78
N LEU A 198 -42.09 15.59 11.42
CA LEU A 198 -42.64 16.79 12.04
C LEU A 198 -43.98 17.22 11.41
N GLY A 199 -44.40 16.61 10.29
CA GLY A 199 -45.63 16.99 9.58
C GLY A 199 -45.56 18.38 8.93
N ILE A 200 -44.37 18.83 8.52
CA ILE A 200 -44.12 20.16 7.96
C ILE A 200 -43.46 20.09 6.57
N SER A 201 -43.38 21.23 5.87
CA SER A 201 -42.69 21.31 4.58
C SER A 201 -41.16 21.26 4.74
N ARG A 202 -40.44 20.87 3.68
CA ARG A 202 -38.97 20.83 3.67
C ARG A 202 -38.37 22.24 3.74
N GLU A 203 -39.03 23.21 3.15
CA GLU A 203 -38.68 24.62 3.22
C GLU A 203 -38.74 25.10 4.68
N TYR A 204 -39.79 24.70 5.41
CA TYR A 204 -39.92 25.04 6.81
C TYR A 204 -38.86 24.35 7.68
N VAL A 205 -38.51 23.09 7.40
CA VAL A 205 -37.35 22.43 8.05
C VAL A 205 -36.06 23.22 7.84
N SER A 206 -35.80 23.73 6.63
CA SER A 206 -34.63 24.58 6.37
C SER A 206 -34.65 25.83 7.25
N GLN A 207 -35.78 26.53 7.30
CA GLN A 207 -35.93 27.73 8.13
C GLN A 207 -35.71 27.43 9.62
N LEU A 208 -36.17 26.27 10.11
CA LEU A 208 -35.93 25.86 11.50
C LEU A 208 -34.44 25.63 11.80
N VAL A 209 -33.68 25.04 10.87
CA VAL A 209 -32.23 24.89 11.01
C VAL A 209 -31.53 26.24 10.94
N ASP A 210 -31.89 27.08 9.96
CA ASP A 210 -31.30 28.40 9.77
C ASP A 210 -31.60 29.33 10.99
N ALA A 211 -32.72 29.11 11.67
CA ALA A 211 -33.09 29.79 12.92
C ALA A 211 -32.55 29.11 14.20
N HIS A 212 -31.67 28.11 14.08
CA HIS A 212 -31.10 27.33 15.18
C HIS A 212 -32.13 26.64 16.10
N GLN A 213 -33.33 26.35 15.57
CA GLN A 213 -34.39 25.62 16.28
C GLN A 213 -34.34 24.11 16.03
N LEU A 214 -33.53 23.67 15.07
CA LEU A 214 -33.14 22.29 14.84
C LEU A 214 -31.62 22.24 14.68
N ASP A 215 -30.98 21.26 15.31
CA ASP A 215 -29.55 21.01 15.11
C ASP A 215 -29.35 20.28 13.78
N GLY A 216 -28.71 20.97 12.83
CA GLY A 216 -28.48 20.47 11.49
C GLY A 216 -27.38 21.25 10.78
N TYR A 217 -26.88 20.68 9.70
CA TYR A 217 -25.79 21.25 8.92
C TYR A 217 -25.97 20.95 7.43
N ARG A 218 -25.27 21.73 6.60
CA ARG A 218 -25.29 21.58 5.15
C ARG A 218 -24.04 20.85 4.67
N VAL A 219 -24.25 19.87 3.79
CA VAL A 219 -23.19 19.16 3.07
C VAL A 219 -23.47 19.37 1.59
N GLY A 220 -22.76 20.33 0.99
CA GLY A 220 -23.07 20.78 -0.36
C GLY A 220 -24.54 21.22 -0.46
N ARG A 221 -25.32 20.55 -1.32
CA ARG A 221 -26.75 20.85 -1.49
C ARG A 221 -27.67 20.16 -0.47
N TRP A 222 -27.16 19.27 0.36
CA TRP A 222 -27.98 18.50 1.29
C TRP A 222 -28.06 19.15 2.66
N LEU A 223 -29.27 19.16 3.23
CA LEU A 223 -29.52 19.51 4.61
C LEU A 223 -29.66 18.23 5.45
N ARG A 224 -28.79 18.09 6.45
CA ARG A 224 -28.79 17.00 7.43
C ARG A 224 -29.22 17.54 8.79
N ILE A 225 -30.04 16.78 9.50
CA ILE A 225 -30.60 17.16 10.80
C ILE A 225 -30.31 16.02 11.78
N ARG A 226 -29.83 16.35 12.98
CA ARG A 226 -29.66 15.37 14.05
C ARG A 226 -31.00 14.83 14.48
N MET A 227 -31.15 13.51 14.47
CA MET A 227 -32.39 12.85 14.87
C MET A 227 -32.82 13.24 16.30
N GLU A 228 -31.87 13.33 17.23
CA GLU A 228 -32.09 13.72 18.63
C GLU A 228 -32.78 15.08 18.76
N SER A 229 -32.41 16.04 17.91
CA SER A 229 -33.02 17.37 17.88
C SER A 229 -34.48 17.33 17.42
N VAL A 230 -34.80 16.44 16.48
CA VAL A 230 -36.16 16.23 15.98
C VAL A 230 -37.02 15.54 17.04
N GLU A 231 -36.48 14.53 17.73
CA GLU A 231 -37.15 13.83 18.82
C GLU A 231 -37.44 14.74 20.02
N ALA A 232 -36.47 15.57 20.42
CA ALA A 232 -36.68 16.56 21.48
C ALA A 232 -37.84 17.50 21.17
N ARG A 233 -37.95 17.93 19.91
CA ARG A 233 -39.05 18.77 19.44
C ARG A 233 -40.40 18.03 19.47
N LEU A 234 -40.46 16.80 18.99
CA LEU A 234 -41.68 15.98 19.07
C LEU A 234 -42.14 15.74 20.52
N GLY A 235 -41.18 15.52 21.43
CA GLY A 235 -41.44 15.39 22.86
C GLY A 235 -42.01 16.67 23.48
N SER A 236 -41.49 17.85 23.11
CA SER A 236 -42.01 19.14 23.57
C SER A 236 -43.44 19.43 23.09
N ILE A 237 -43.80 18.98 21.88
CA ILE A 237 -45.16 19.11 21.34
C ILE A 237 -46.13 18.19 22.09
N SER A 238 -45.67 17.00 22.48
CA SER A 238 -46.49 16.00 23.19
C SER A 238 -46.72 16.33 24.67
N GLY A 239 -45.84 17.12 25.29
CA GLY A 239 -45.93 17.53 26.70
C GLY A 239 -46.74 18.82 26.97
N SER A 240 -47.36 19.39 25.92
CA SER A 240 -48.10 20.66 25.99
C SER A 240 -49.63 20.46 25.92
N GLY A 241 -50.13 19.24 26.13
CA GLY A 241 -51.55 18.85 26.07
C GLY A 241 -52.13 18.52 27.43
#